data_AF-A0A7C3GFX7-F1
#
_entry.id   AF-A0A7C3GFX7-F1
#
_cell.length_a   1.000
_cell.length_b   1.000
_cell.length_c   1.000
_cell.angle_alpha   90.00
_cell.angle_beta   90.00
_cell.angle_gamma   90.00
#
_symmetry.space_group_name_H-M   'P 1'
#
loop_
_entity.id
_entity.type
_entity.pdbx_description
1 polymer ?
#
loop_
_entity_poly.entity_id
_entity_poly.type
_entity_poly.pdbx_seq_one_letter_code
_entity_poly.pdbx_strand_id
1 'polypeptide(L)'
;MLLASYEQISPSTNNPMTPPQHDCIIIGAGLSGLLTAVRLQQAGIKSLILEARERVGGRILTIRTTEGDFDLGPAWWWAHHTNVQRLMRELAVQGFEQFEQGIAVYDSAENQPPQYFRPQPMSPSYRFVGGVAVLIDKLVAQLPPQTIRLNTIVHKLVQDKAFIRVETNDTPVFAQHVVCTLPPKLIADSLTFEPPLPTDVVNAMRETTTWMGQAMKVTLAYKSAFWRARGLSGLTMSHVGPVAQFHDHGSADHKTAALFGWIGDQHECRGWHSAERRSAIIQQAVRLFGTKAAHPTHYAECNWADQPF
;
A
#
# COMPACT_ATOMS: atom_id res chain seq x y z
N MET A 1 16.54 17.10 25.17
CA MET A 1 16.51 17.11 26.64
C MET A 1 16.51 18.57 27.09
N LEU A 2 15.34 19.08 27.44
CA LEU A 2 15.14 20.41 28.03
C LEU A 2 13.91 20.28 28.94
N LEU A 3 14.19 20.19 30.24
CA LEU A 3 13.22 20.18 31.34
C LEU A 3 12.98 21.64 31.74
N ALA A 4 11.72 22.07 31.81
CA ALA A 4 11.33 23.31 32.47
C ALA A 4 10.43 22.96 33.67
N SER A 5 10.81 23.47 34.83
CA SER A 5 10.31 23.15 36.17
C SER A 5 9.07 23.95 36.57
N TYR A 6 8.08 23.22 37.09
CA TYR A 6 7.14 23.49 38.20
C TYR A 6 6.74 24.95 38.55
N GLU A 7 5.45 25.23 38.43
CA GLU A 7 4.70 26.09 39.35
C GLU A 7 3.51 25.31 39.94
N GLN A 8 3.31 25.46 41.26
CA GLN A 8 2.28 24.82 42.05
C GLN A 8 0.88 25.38 41.69
N ILE A 9 -0.07 24.51 41.34
CA ILE A 9 -1.49 24.84 41.31
C ILE A 9 -2.24 23.82 42.16
N SER A 10 -2.99 24.33 43.13
CA SER A 10 -3.84 23.63 44.10
C SER A 10 -4.90 22.73 43.44
N PRO A 11 -5.33 21.64 44.09
CA PRO A 11 -6.24 20.66 43.50
C PRO A 11 -7.68 21.21 43.45
N SER A 12 -8.17 21.54 42.26
CA SER A 12 -9.61 21.65 42.03
C SER A 12 -10.19 20.24 41.84
N THR A 13 -11.15 19.93 42.70
CA THR A 13 -11.87 18.66 42.80
C THR A 13 -12.92 18.51 41.69
N ASN A 14 -13.09 17.25 41.23
CA ASN A 14 -14.15 16.68 40.38
C ASN A 14 -13.96 16.73 38.85
N ASN A 15 -13.15 15.81 38.36
CA ASN A 15 -13.53 14.99 37.20
C ASN A 15 -12.94 13.59 37.47
N PRO A 16 -13.67 12.46 37.35
CA PRO A 16 -13.02 11.16 37.41
C PRO A 16 -12.12 11.08 36.17
N MET A 17 -10.83 11.38 36.34
CA MET A 17 -9.84 11.13 35.30
C MET A 17 -9.76 9.62 35.13
N THR A 18 -10.53 9.08 34.18
CA THR A 18 -10.37 7.72 33.74
C THR A 18 -8.91 7.58 33.29
N PRO A 19 -8.09 6.72 33.92
CA PRO A 19 -6.70 6.57 33.52
C PRO A 19 -6.63 6.17 32.04
N PRO A 20 -5.59 6.62 31.30
CA PRO A 20 -5.47 6.30 29.89
C PRO A 20 -5.53 4.78 29.71
N GLN A 21 -6.44 4.33 28.86
CA GLN A 21 -6.68 2.90 28.63
C GLN A 21 -5.47 2.23 27.94
N HIS A 22 -4.67 3.03 27.24
CA HIS A 22 -3.50 2.59 26.47
C HIS A 22 -2.29 3.49 26.72
N ASP A 23 -1.08 2.95 26.69
CA ASP A 23 0.14 3.75 26.76
C ASP A 23 0.32 4.55 25.46
N CYS A 24 0.02 3.90 24.32
CA CYS A 24 0.12 4.50 23.00
C CYS A 24 -1.05 4.10 22.10
N ILE A 25 -1.57 5.04 21.32
CA ILE A 25 -2.44 4.76 20.18
C ILE A 25 -1.65 4.96 18.88
N ILE A 26 -1.80 4.04 17.94
CA ILE A 26 -1.24 4.15 16.59
C ILE A 26 -2.40 4.34 15.61
N ILE A 27 -2.34 5.38 14.78
CA ILE A 27 -3.35 5.63 13.75
C ILE A 27 -2.83 5.08 12.41
N GLY A 28 -3.55 4.09 11.88
CA GLY A 28 -3.26 3.37 10.64
C GLY A 28 -2.57 2.02 10.87
N ALA A 29 -3.15 0.95 10.32
CA ALA A 29 -2.59 -0.41 10.28
C ALA A 29 -1.89 -0.71 8.95
N GLY A 30 -1.21 0.28 8.38
CA GLY A 30 -0.25 0.06 7.29
C GLY A 30 1.04 -0.60 7.79
N LEU A 31 1.98 -0.90 6.88
CA LEU A 31 3.29 -1.48 7.22
C LEU A 31 3.99 -0.73 8.36
N SER A 32 3.97 0.61 8.32
CA SER A 32 4.59 1.48 9.33
C SER A 32 3.93 1.34 10.70
N GLY A 33 2.59 1.41 10.77
CA GLY A 33 1.85 1.28 12.02
C GLY A 33 1.96 -0.11 12.64
N LEU A 34 1.89 -1.17 11.84
CA LEU A 34 2.06 -2.54 12.32
C LEU A 34 3.47 -2.80 12.84
N LEU A 35 4.51 -2.35 12.11
CA LEU A 35 5.88 -2.44 12.58
C LEU A 35 6.10 -1.64 13.87
N THR A 36 5.50 -0.44 13.97
CA THR A 36 5.55 0.38 15.19
C THR A 36 4.94 -0.37 16.37
N ALA A 37 3.76 -0.97 16.23
CA ALA A 37 3.11 -1.75 17.27
C ALA A 37 3.98 -2.94 17.73
N VAL A 38 4.56 -3.68 16.79
CA VAL A 38 5.47 -4.80 17.11
C VAL A 38 6.67 -4.30 17.93
N ARG A 39 7.25 -3.16 17.57
CA ARG A 39 8.37 -2.57 18.30
C ARG A 39 7.99 -2.07 19.69
N LEU A 40 6.83 -1.42 19.84
CA LEU A 40 6.32 -0.99 21.15
C LEU A 40 6.06 -2.19 22.05
N GLN A 41 5.45 -3.25 21.53
CA GLN A 41 5.23 -4.49 22.27
C GLN A 41 6.55 -5.15 22.71
N GLN A 42 7.55 -5.21 21.83
CA GLN A 42 8.89 -5.73 22.18
C GLN A 42 9.56 -4.91 23.29
N ALA A 43 9.22 -3.61 23.41
CA ALA A 43 9.65 -2.74 24.50
C ALA A 43 8.74 -2.80 25.74
N GLY A 44 7.71 -3.66 25.76
CA GLY A 44 6.77 -3.79 26.86
C GLY A 44 5.71 -2.66 26.95
N ILE A 45 5.57 -1.84 25.92
CA ILE A 45 4.62 -0.72 25.86
C ILE A 45 3.30 -1.21 25.26
N LYS A 46 2.17 -0.97 25.95
CA LYS A 46 0.85 -1.39 25.47
C LYS A 46 0.31 -0.40 24.45
N SER A 47 0.22 -0.83 23.20
CA SER A 47 -0.36 -0.02 22.11
C SER A 47 -1.65 -0.58 21.54
N LEU A 48 -2.54 0.31 21.08
CA LEU A 48 -3.71 -0.02 20.26
C LEU A 48 -3.56 0.62 18.87
N ILE A 49 -3.77 -0.16 17.81
CA ILE A 49 -3.87 0.36 16.43
C ILE A 49 -5.34 0.62 16.09
N LEU A 50 -5.62 1.82 15.58
CA LEU A 50 -6.91 2.19 15.00
C LEU A 50 -6.77 2.28 13.48
N GLU A 51 -7.52 1.47 12.76
CA GLU A 51 -7.51 1.41 11.29
C GLU A 51 -8.89 1.74 10.73
N ALA A 52 -8.92 2.70 9.81
CA ALA A 52 -10.15 3.20 9.21
C ALA A 52 -10.85 2.15 8.34
N ARG A 53 -10.07 1.28 7.67
CA ARG A 53 -10.61 0.24 6.78
C ARG A 53 -11.02 -1.03 7.54
N GLU A 54 -11.74 -1.88 6.83
CA GLU A 54 -12.04 -3.27 7.23
C GLU A 54 -10.83 -4.21 7.09
N ARG A 55 -9.68 -3.70 6.63
CA ARG A 55 -8.45 -4.48 6.39
C ARG A 55 -7.21 -3.73 6.84
N VAL A 56 -6.21 -4.50 7.22
CA VAL A 56 -4.84 -4.00 7.43
C VAL A 56 -4.08 -3.84 6.11
N GLY A 57 -2.85 -3.31 6.19
CA GLY A 57 -1.89 -3.23 5.09
C GLY A 57 -1.78 -1.86 4.42
N GLY A 58 -2.77 -0.98 4.63
CA GLY A 58 -2.79 0.35 4.01
C GLY A 58 -2.68 0.26 2.49
N ARG A 59 -1.60 0.83 1.93
CA ARG A 59 -1.28 0.77 0.49
C ARG A 59 -0.82 -0.61 0.00
N ILE A 60 -0.52 -1.54 0.90
CA ILE A 60 -0.23 -2.92 0.54
C ILE A 60 -1.57 -3.64 0.38
N LEU A 61 -1.88 -4.00 -0.87
CA LEU A 61 -3.07 -4.74 -1.26
C LEU A 61 -2.65 -5.88 -2.18
N THR A 62 -2.85 -7.10 -1.71
CA THR A 62 -2.60 -8.33 -2.47
C THR A 62 -3.91 -9.08 -2.58
N ILE A 63 -4.34 -9.37 -3.81
CA ILE A 63 -5.51 -10.20 -4.07
C ILE A 63 -5.06 -11.65 -4.01
N ARG A 64 -5.64 -12.41 -3.10
CA ARG A 64 -5.38 -13.84 -2.93
C ARG A 64 -6.42 -14.65 -3.66
N THR A 65 -5.98 -15.57 -4.50
CA THR A 65 -6.84 -16.47 -5.27
C THR A 65 -6.34 -17.90 -5.16
N THR A 66 -7.12 -18.87 -5.62
CA THR A 66 -6.68 -20.26 -5.73
C THR A 66 -5.52 -20.45 -6.72
N GLU A 67 -5.27 -19.49 -7.61
CA GLU A 67 -4.24 -19.53 -8.66
C GLU A 67 -2.94 -18.83 -8.24
N GLY A 68 -2.99 -18.06 -7.15
CA GLY A 68 -1.87 -17.28 -6.63
C GLY A 68 -2.27 -15.92 -6.08
N ASP A 69 -1.25 -15.18 -5.67
CA ASP A 69 -1.35 -13.89 -5.01
C ASP A 69 -0.84 -12.76 -5.92
N PHE A 70 -1.65 -11.71 -6.09
CA PHE A 70 -1.41 -10.63 -7.05
C PHE A 70 -1.43 -9.26 -6.37
N ASP A 71 -0.33 -8.51 -6.44
CA ASP A 71 -0.20 -7.22 -5.76
C ASP A 71 -0.83 -6.09 -6.58
N LEU A 72 -1.92 -5.50 -6.07
CA LEU A 72 -2.54 -4.26 -6.59
C LEU A 72 -1.96 -2.99 -5.94
N GLY A 73 -1.20 -3.15 -4.86
CA GLY A 73 -0.39 -2.11 -4.24
C GLY A 73 1.06 -2.07 -4.75
N PRO A 74 2.04 -1.73 -3.90
CA PRO A 74 3.44 -1.90 -4.25
C PRO A 74 3.74 -3.38 -4.49
N ALA A 75 4.71 -3.66 -5.37
CA ALA A 75 5.13 -5.03 -5.70
C ALA A 75 6.64 -5.23 -5.63
N TRP A 76 7.42 -4.15 -5.67
CA TRP A 76 8.87 -4.19 -5.87
C TRP A 76 9.68 -3.63 -4.71
N TRP A 77 10.91 -4.10 -4.62
CA TRP A 77 12.00 -3.51 -3.85
C TRP A 77 13.32 -3.63 -4.61
N TRP A 78 14.34 -2.87 -4.21
CA TRP A 78 15.66 -2.84 -4.86
C TRP A 78 16.79 -3.03 -3.85
N ALA A 79 17.99 -3.33 -4.35
CA ALA A 79 19.18 -3.58 -3.52
C ALA A 79 19.56 -2.42 -2.58
N HIS A 80 19.18 -1.18 -2.88
CA HIS A 80 19.43 -0.02 -2.01
C HIS A 80 18.37 0.17 -0.90
N HIS A 81 17.25 -0.56 -0.93
CA HIS A 81 16.22 -0.53 0.12
C HIS A 81 16.64 -1.33 1.36
N THR A 82 17.67 -0.86 2.07
CA THR A 82 18.28 -1.56 3.23
C THR A 82 17.28 -1.84 4.36
N ASN A 83 16.33 -0.92 4.61
CA ASN A 83 15.29 -1.10 5.63
C ASN A 83 14.31 -2.23 5.28
N VAL A 84 13.90 -2.34 4.01
CA VAL A 84 13.02 -3.42 3.54
C VAL A 84 13.74 -4.75 3.69
N GLN A 85 15.00 -4.84 3.26
CA GLN A 85 15.80 -6.06 3.37
C GLN A 85 16.03 -6.47 4.83
N ARG A 86 16.27 -5.51 5.73
CA ARG A 86 16.37 -5.78 7.17
C ARG A 86 15.07 -6.38 7.70
N LEU A 87 13.93 -5.76 7.39
CA LEU A 87 12.62 -6.27 7.81
C LEU A 87 12.35 -7.67 7.24
N MET A 88 12.69 -7.93 5.97
CA MET A 88 12.55 -9.26 5.38
C MET A 88 13.36 -10.32 6.12
N ARG A 89 14.61 -10.01 6.52
CA ARG A 89 15.43 -10.94 7.31
C ARG A 89 14.82 -11.21 8.68
N GLU A 90 14.38 -10.17 9.38
CA GLU A 90 13.73 -10.30 10.70
C GLU A 90 12.45 -11.12 10.65
N LEU A 91 11.67 -10.98 9.57
CA LEU A 91 10.42 -11.70 9.37
C LEU A 91 10.61 -13.07 8.68
N ALA A 92 11.84 -13.45 8.32
CA ALA A 92 12.12 -14.61 7.49
C ALA A 92 11.25 -14.67 6.21
N VAL A 93 11.20 -13.55 5.49
CA VAL A 93 10.54 -13.42 4.18
C VAL A 93 11.58 -13.48 3.08
N GLN A 94 11.34 -14.36 2.10
CA GLN A 94 12.21 -14.48 0.94
C GLN A 94 11.78 -13.51 -0.17
N GLY A 95 12.77 -13.00 -0.90
CA GLY A 95 12.55 -12.29 -2.15
C GLY A 95 13.06 -13.10 -3.34
N PHE A 96 12.61 -12.73 -4.53
CA PHE A 96 13.10 -13.28 -5.79
C PHE A 96 13.23 -12.17 -6.82
N GLU A 97 14.13 -12.33 -7.78
CA GLU A 97 14.33 -11.35 -8.84
C GLU A 97 13.09 -11.28 -9.74
N GLN A 98 12.68 -10.07 -10.10
CA GLN A 98 11.61 -9.83 -11.06
C GLN A 98 12.00 -10.45 -12.41
N PHE A 99 11.07 -11.17 -13.02
CA PHE A 99 11.30 -11.67 -14.37
C PHE A 99 11.27 -10.49 -15.34
N GLU A 100 12.43 -10.18 -15.94
CA GLU A 100 12.59 -9.13 -16.96
C GLU A 100 13.32 -9.64 -18.21
N GLN A 101 13.65 -10.94 -18.25
CA GLN A 101 14.42 -11.54 -19.35
C GLN A 101 13.60 -11.64 -20.64
N GLY A 102 14.20 -11.24 -21.76
CA GLY A 102 13.62 -11.39 -23.09
C GLY A 102 13.37 -10.06 -23.79
N ILE A 103 12.44 -10.09 -24.74
CA ILE A 103 12.12 -8.97 -25.62
C ILE A 103 10.93 -8.20 -25.01
N ALA A 104 11.07 -6.87 -24.94
CA ALA A 104 10.00 -5.96 -24.56
C ALA A 104 9.22 -5.48 -25.79
N VAL A 105 7.99 -5.01 -25.57
CA VAL A 105 7.10 -4.53 -26.64
C VAL A 105 6.87 -3.03 -26.48
N TYR A 106 7.07 -2.27 -27.56
CA TYR A 106 6.74 -0.85 -27.65
C TYR A 106 5.58 -0.66 -28.63
N ASP A 107 4.49 -0.05 -28.19
CA ASP A 107 3.30 0.19 -29.01
C ASP A 107 3.04 1.70 -29.13
N SER A 108 3.41 2.26 -30.29
CA SER A 108 3.46 3.70 -30.52
C SER A 108 2.12 4.30 -30.96
N ALA A 109 1.39 3.61 -31.84
CA ALA A 109 0.15 4.09 -32.44
C ALA A 109 -0.70 2.93 -32.95
N GLU A 110 -2.02 3.09 -32.91
CA GLU A 110 -2.98 2.02 -33.21
C GLU A 110 -2.85 1.49 -34.65
N ASN A 111 -2.52 2.38 -35.59
CA ASN A 111 -2.37 2.08 -37.01
C ASN A 111 -1.01 1.45 -37.40
N GLN A 112 -0.11 1.25 -36.44
CA GLN A 112 1.19 0.60 -36.65
C GLN A 112 1.27 -0.70 -35.84
N PRO A 113 2.00 -1.73 -36.28
CA PRO A 113 2.23 -2.91 -35.46
C PRO A 113 3.15 -2.57 -34.27
N PRO A 114 2.98 -3.23 -33.10
CA PRO A 114 3.92 -3.11 -32.00
C PRO A 114 5.34 -3.49 -32.41
N GLN A 115 6.30 -2.72 -31.90
CA GLN A 115 7.73 -2.89 -32.12
C GLN A 115 8.33 -3.72 -30.97
N TYR A 116 9.44 -4.39 -31.27
CA TYR A 116 10.09 -5.31 -30.36
C TYR A 116 11.53 -4.88 -30.13
N PHE A 117 11.93 -4.78 -28.87
CA PHE A 117 13.28 -4.36 -28.52
C PHE A 117 13.80 -5.15 -27.33
N ARG A 118 15.12 -5.22 -27.18
CA ARG A 118 15.75 -5.76 -25.97
C ARG A 118 15.99 -4.60 -25.00
N PRO A 119 15.38 -4.60 -23.80
CA PRO A 119 15.65 -3.57 -22.82
C PRO A 119 17.11 -3.62 -22.39
N GLN A 120 17.69 -2.46 -22.10
CA GLN A 120 19.05 -2.42 -21.53
C GLN A 120 19.02 -2.97 -20.10
N PRO A 121 20.09 -3.64 -19.65
CA PRO A 121 20.18 -4.13 -18.28
C PRO A 121 20.06 -2.96 -17.30
N MET A 122 19.01 -2.96 -16.49
CA MET A 122 18.87 -2.05 -15.35
C MET A 122 19.33 -2.75 -14.08
N SER A 123 19.45 -1.99 -12.98
CA SER A 123 19.56 -2.62 -11.66
C SER A 123 18.32 -3.49 -11.41
N PRO A 124 18.49 -4.77 -11.03
CA PRO A 124 17.37 -5.69 -10.91
C PRO A 124 16.38 -5.19 -9.86
N SER A 125 15.11 -5.32 -10.19
CA SER A 125 14.01 -5.20 -9.23
C SER A 125 13.72 -6.58 -8.64
N TYR A 126 13.20 -6.59 -7.41
CA TYR A 126 12.89 -7.81 -6.68
C TYR A 126 11.46 -7.79 -6.18
N ARG A 127 10.88 -8.98 -6.05
CA ARG A 127 9.56 -9.22 -5.48
C ARG A 127 9.65 -10.06 -4.21
N PHE A 128 8.52 -10.26 -3.55
CA PHE A 128 8.39 -11.06 -2.32
C PHE A 128 7.73 -12.39 -2.66
N VAL A 129 8.28 -13.50 -2.16
CA VAL A 129 7.62 -14.80 -2.27
C VAL A 129 6.31 -14.73 -1.48
N GLY A 130 5.17 -14.93 -2.15
CA GLY A 130 3.82 -14.77 -1.58
C GLY A 130 3.23 -13.35 -1.69
N GLY A 131 3.86 -12.45 -2.44
CA GLY A 131 3.39 -11.06 -2.56
C GLY A 131 3.75 -10.20 -1.35
N VAL A 132 3.45 -8.90 -1.39
CA VAL A 132 3.89 -7.96 -0.34
C VAL A 132 3.09 -8.14 0.95
N ALA A 133 1.86 -8.67 0.88
CA ALA A 133 1.02 -8.94 2.04
C ALA A 133 1.68 -9.88 3.07
N VAL A 134 2.65 -10.72 2.70
CA VAL A 134 3.36 -11.58 3.67
C VAL A 134 4.07 -10.80 4.77
N LEU A 135 4.50 -9.56 4.49
CA LEU A 135 5.06 -8.68 5.52
C LEU A 135 3.98 -8.28 6.53
N ILE A 136 2.79 -7.97 6.05
CA ILE A 136 1.64 -7.60 6.86
C ILE A 136 1.19 -8.77 7.71
N ASP A 137 1.02 -9.95 7.11
CA ASP A 137 0.60 -11.16 7.83
C ASP A 137 1.56 -11.51 8.98
N LYS A 138 2.87 -11.45 8.72
CA LYS A 138 3.89 -11.79 9.70
C LYS A 138 4.02 -10.76 10.83
N LEU A 139 3.70 -9.49 10.57
CA LEU A 139 3.64 -8.47 11.61
C LEU A 139 2.37 -8.64 12.46
N VAL A 140 1.22 -8.86 11.83
CA VAL A 140 -0.05 -9.13 12.54
C VAL A 140 0.08 -10.36 13.43
N ALA A 141 0.70 -11.43 12.96
CA ALA A 141 0.88 -12.67 13.72
C ALA A 141 1.76 -12.52 14.98
N GLN A 142 2.56 -11.44 15.09
CA GLN A 142 3.37 -11.15 16.28
C GLN A 142 2.62 -10.35 17.34
N LEU A 143 1.47 -9.76 16.98
CA LEU A 143 0.68 -8.91 17.86
C LEU A 143 -0.36 -9.75 18.62
N PRO A 144 -0.62 -9.47 19.91
CA PRO A 144 -1.72 -10.06 20.65
C PRO A 144 -3.06 -9.87 19.94
N PRO A 145 -4.01 -10.80 20.15
CA PRO A 145 -5.39 -10.57 19.80
C PRO A 145 -5.88 -9.24 20.41
N GLN A 146 -6.69 -8.48 19.68
CA GLN A 146 -7.25 -7.17 20.06
C GLN A 146 -6.31 -5.95 19.99
N THR A 147 -5.04 -6.11 19.59
CA THR A 147 -4.14 -4.96 19.36
C THR A 147 -4.59 -4.07 18.19
N ILE A 148 -5.42 -4.57 17.28
CA ILE A 148 -5.88 -3.85 16.09
C ILE A 148 -7.40 -3.74 16.13
N ARG A 149 -7.91 -2.50 16.00
CA ARG A 149 -9.33 -2.21 15.80
C ARG A 149 -9.56 -1.68 14.39
N LEU A 150 -10.24 -2.48 13.57
CA LEU A 150 -10.62 -2.14 12.21
C LEU A 150 -11.90 -1.29 12.20
N ASN A 151 -12.25 -0.72 11.03
CA ASN A 151 -13.44 0.13 10.84
C ASN A 151 -13.54 1.31 11.83
N THR A 152 -12.39 1.79 12.31
CA THR A 152 -12.30 2.87 13.30
C THR A 152 -11.63 4.08 12.69
N ILE A 153 -12.45 5.03 12.24
CA ILE A 153 -12.02 6.30 11.67
C ILE A 153 -11.75 7.27 12.81
N VAL A 154 -10.49 7.67 12.97
CA VAL A 154 -10.11 8.79 13.82
C VAL A 154 -10.36 10.09 13.06
N HIS A 155 -10.99 11.09 13.68
CA HIS A 155 -11.26 12.38 13.04
C HIS A 155 -10.77 13.59 13.86
N LYS A 156 -10.49 13.40 15.16
CA LYS A 156 -9.97 14.48 16.02
C LYS A 156 -9.05 13.96 17.11
N LEU A 157 -8.00 14.72 17.40
CA LEU A 157 -7.09 14.53 18.53
C LEU A 157 -7.18 15.73 19.46
N VAL A 158 -7.59 15.50 20.71
CA VAL A 158 -7.65 16.53 21.75
C VAL A 158 -6.57 16.22 22.79
N GLN A 159 -5.54 17.05 22.83
CA GLN A 159 -4.47 16.96 23.81
C GLN A 159 -4.83 17.75 25.06
N ASP A 160 -5.01 17.04 26.17
CA ASP A 160 -5.06 17.62 27.51
C ASP A 160 -3.64 17.60 28.14
N LYS A 161 -3.48 18.15 29.34
CA LYS A 161 -2.23 18.14 30.12
C LYS A 161 -1.79 16.72 30.51
N ALA A 162 -2.73 15.79 30.68
CA ALA A 162 -2.46 14.45 31.22
C ALA A 162 -2.54 13.31 30.19
N PHE A 163 -3.33 13.47 29.12
CA PHE A 163 -3.55 12.44 28.11
C PHE A 163 -4.04 13.05 26.80
N ILE A 164 -4.06 12.25 25.75
CA ILE A 164 -4.65 12.58 24.45
C ILE A 164 -5.95 11.79 24.31
N ARG A 165 -7.06 12.51 24.10
CA ARG A 165 -8.34 11.93 23.69
C ARG A 165 -8.37 11.81 22.17
N VAL A 166 -8.57 10.59 21.69
CA VAL A 166 -8.67 10.25 20.27
C VAL A 166 -10.14 10.02 19.95
N GLU A 167 -10.74 10.94 19.20
CA GLU A 167 -12.14 10.87 18.81
C GLU A 167 -12.28 10.02 17.54
N THR A 168 -13.21 9.06 17.59
CA THR A 168 -13.45 8.08 16.53
C THR A 168 -14.91 8.11 16.09
N ASN A 169 -15.24 7.46 14.97
CA ASN A 169 -16.63 7.24 14.53
C ASN A 169 -17.46 6.33 15.46
N ASP A 170 -16.86 5.80 16.53
CA ASP A 170 -17.49 5.00 17.58
C ASP A 170 -17.23 5.67 18.95
N THR A 171 -16.62 4.96 19.91
CA THR A 171 -16.26 5.51 21.22
C THR A 171 -14.89 6.19 21.18
N PRO A 172 -14.69 7.35 21.83
CA PRO A 172 -13.37 7.91 22.06
C PRO A 172 -12.49 6.96 22.86
N VAL A 173 -11.18 6.98 22.58
CA VAL A 173 -10.17 6.24 23.35
C VAL A 173 -9.10 7.21 23.85
N PHE A 174 -8.42 6.83 24.93
CA PHE A 174 -7.49 7.70 25.65
C PHE A 174 -6.11 7.07 25.74
N ALA A 175 -5.07 7.83 25.44
CA ALA A 175 -3.69 7.38 25.56
C ALA A 175 -2.74 8.47 26.04
N GLN A 176 -1.56 8.07 26.54
CA GLN A 176 -0.49 9.00 26.89
C GLN A 176 0.21 9.54 25.63
N HIS A 177 0.33 8.69 24.61
CA HIS A 177 0.96 9.03 23.34
C HIS A 177 0.10 8.62 22.14
N VAL A 178 0.23 9.36 21.04
CA VAL A 178 -0.36 9.02 19.74
C VAL A 178 0.73 9.05 18.67
N VAL A 179 0.81 7.99 17.87
CA VAL A 179 1.68 7.91 16.69
C VAL A 179 0.81 7.84 15.45
N CYS A 180 0.86 8.88 14.62
CA CYS A 180 0.14 8.88 13.35
C CYS A 180 1.04 8.33 12.23
N THR A 181 0.59 7.28 11.55
CA THR A 181 1.36 6.62 10.47
C THR A 181 0.71 6.76 9.10
N LEU A 182 -0.26 7.66 9.00
CA LEU A 182 -0.97 7.99 7.77
C LEU A 182 -0.10 8.87 6.84
N PRO A 183 -0.37 8.90 5.52
CA PRO A 183 0.23 9.89 4.62
C PRO A 183 -0.01 11.33 5.10
N PRO A 184 0.99 12.23 5.05
CA PRO A 184 0.85 13.60 5.57
C PRO A 184 -0.35 14.36 5.00
N LYS A 185 -0.59 14.27 3.70
CA LYS A 185 -1.75 14.91 3.05
C LYS A 185 -3.07 14.40 3.64
N LEU A 186 -3.19 13.09 3.87
CA LEU A 186 -4.38 12.49 4.49
C LEU A 186 -4.58 13.01 5.93
N ILE A 187 -3.51 13.17 6.70
CA ILE A 187 -3.57 13.75 8.05
C ILE A 187 -4.17 15.16 7.99
N ALA A 188 -3.64 16.03 7.12
CA ALA A 188 -4.12 17.41 6.99
C ALA A 188 -5.57 17.51 6.49
N ASP A 189 -6.03 16.53 5.70
CA ASP A 189 -7.38 16.54 5.10
C ASP A 189 -8.44 15.89 5.99
N SER A 190 -8.06 14.94 6.86
CA SER A 190 -9.02 14.11 7.62
C SER A 190 -8.96 14.24 9.14
N LEU A 191 -7.87 14.77 9.71
CA LEU A 191 -7.70 14.91 11.16
C LEU A 191 -7.72 16.37 11.60
N THR A 192 -8.44 16.63 12.68
CA THR A 192 -8.38 17.90 13.41
C THR A 192 -7.62 17.74 14.72
N PHE A 193 -6.91 18.80 15.13
CA PHE A 193 -6.07 18.79 16.32
C PHE A 193 -6.50 19.92 17.25
N GLU A 194 -6.56 19.63 18.55
CA GLU A 194 -6.81 20.60 19.61
C GLU A 194 -5.75 20.43 20.69
N PRO A 195 -4.83 21.41 20.89
CA PRO A 195 -4.71 22.66 20.13
C PRO A 195 -4.32 22.42 18.66
N PRO A 196 -4.61 23.37 17.75
CA PRO A 196 -4.29 23.22 16.34
C PRO A 196 -2.79 23.08 16.13
N LEU A 197 -2.40 22.28 15.12
CA LEU A 197 -1.01 22.21 14.68
C LEU A 197 -0.56 23.55 14.08
N PRO A 198 0.75 23.87 14.16
CA PRO A 198 1.31 25.02 13.48
C PRO A 198 0.99 25.04 11.98
N THR A 199 0.66 26.22 11.44
CA THR A 199 0.21 26.38 10.04
C THR A 199 1.26 25.91 9.02
N ASP A 200 2.54 26.14 9.29
CA ASP A 200 3.66 25.69 8.46
C ASP A 200 3.75 24.16 8.38
N VAL A 201 3.51 23.47 9.50
CA VAL A 201 3.42 21.99 9.55
C VAL A 201 2.25 21.50 8.70
N VAL A 202 1.07 22.13 8.84
CA VAL A 202 -0.12 21.75 8.04
C VAL A 202 0.10 21.99 6.55
N ASN A 203 0.74 23.10 6.17
CA ASN A 203 1.06 23.39 4.77
C ASN A 203 2.05 22.35 4.20
N ALA A 204 3.12 22.04 4.93
CA ALA A 204 4.07 21.01 4.53
C ALA A 204 3.40 19.62 4.36
N MET A 205 2.45 19.28 5.23
CA MET A 205 1.66 18.06 5.10
C MET A 205 0.83 18.03 3.80
N ARG A 206 0.17 19.13 3.44
CA ARG A 206 -0.66 19.25 2.23
C ARG A 206 0.14 19.18 0.92
N GLU A 207 1.35 19.73 0.95
CA GLU A 207 2.29 19.79 -0.19
C GLU A 207 3.06 18.48 -0.37
N THR A 208 3.14 17.64 0.68
CA THR A 208 3.81 16.35 0.59
C THR A 208 3.04 15.39 -0.32
N THR A 209 3.65 15.06 -1.46
CA THR A 209 3.06 14.14 -2.44
C THR A 209 2.88 12.75 -1.84
N THR A 210 1.67 12.20 -1.97
CA THR A 210 1.41 10.81 -1.61
C THR A 210 1.77 9.91 -2.78
N TRP A 211 2.91 9.23 -2.68
CA TRP A 211 3.34 8.26 -3.69
C TRP A 211 2.26 7.19 -3.91
N MET A 212 1.97 6.89 -5.18
CA MET A 212 0.85 6.06 -5.65
C MET A 212 -0.57 6.58 -5.35
N GLY A 213 -0.74 7.79 -4.80
CA GLY A 213 -2.06 8.32 -4.46
C GLY A 213 -2.98 8.57 -5.67
N GLN A 214 -2.42 8.60 -6.88
CA GLN A 214 -3.16 8.73 -8.13
C GLN A 214 -2.95 7.52 -9.04
N ALA A 215 -2.34 6.43 -8.55
CA ALA A 215 -2.07 5.28 -9.41
C ALA A 215 -3.34 4.45 -9.63
N MET A 216 -3.51 3.92 -10.83
CA MET A 216 -4.49 2.86 -11.09
C MET A 216 -3.77 1.64 -11.64
N LYS A 217 -3.89 0.53 -10.92
CA LYS A 217 -3.14 -0.70 -11.21
C LYS A 217 -4.09 -1.82 -11.61
N VAL A 218 -3.70 -2.64 -12.56
CA VAL A 218 -4.43 -3.81 -13.03
C VAL A 218 -3.57 -5.06 -12.96
N THR A 219 -4.19 -6.21 -12.77
CA THR A 219 -3.57 -7.54 -12.81
C THR A 219 -4.40 -8.48 -13.69
N LEU A 220 -3.71 -9.28 -14.49
CA LEU A 220 -4.27 -10.29 -15.39
C LEU A 220 -3.56 -11.61 -15.11
N ALA A 221 -4.26 -12.61 -14.58
CA ALA A 221 -3.70 -13.96 -14.40
C ALA A 221 -4.09 -14.88 -15.54
N TYR A 222 -3.25 -15.90 -15.80
CA TYR A 222 -3.42 -16.86 -16.87
C TYR A 222 -2.98 -18.25 -16.42
N LYS A 223 -3.44 -19.28 -17.14
CA LYS A 223 -3.01 -20.68 -16.93
C LYS A 223 -1.53 -20.93 -17.24
N SER A 224 -0.90 -20.09 -18.05
CA SER A 224 0.50 -20.23 -18.44
C SER A 224 1.13 -18.89 -18.83
N ALA A 225 2.43 -18.74 -18.62
CA ALA A 225 3.18 -17.54 -19.00
C ALA A 225 3.55 -17.58 -20.49
N PHE A 226 2.54 -17.55 -21.36
CA PHE A 226 2.71 -17.74 -22.81
C PHE A 226 3.59 -16.68 -23.48
N TRP A 227 3.71 -15.49 -22.87
CA TRP A 227 4.65 -14.46 -23.33
C TRP A 227 6.10 -14.89 -23.13
N ARG A 228 6.43 -15.52 -21.98
CA ARG A 228 7.78 -16.07 -21.73
C ARG A 228 8.15 -17.15 -22.74
N ALA A 229 7.20 -18.03 -23.08
CA ALA A 229 7.40 -19.08 -24.10
C ALA A 229 7.67 -18.50 -25.51
N ARG A 230 7.29 -17.24 -25.76
CA ARG A 230 7.60 -16.50 -26.99
C ARG A 230 8.88 -15.66 -26.87
N GLY A 231 9.63 -15.79 -25.78
CA GLY A 231 10.83 -15.00 -25.50
C GLY A 231 10.55 -13.54 -25.11
N LEU A 232 9.32 -13.21 -24.70
CA LEU A 232 8.96 -11.87 -24.24
C LEU A 232 9.19 -11.73 -22.73
N SER A 233 9.65 -10.55 -22.30
CA SER A 233 9.92 -10.25 -20.89
C SER A 233 8.66 -9.96 -20.06
N GLY A 234 7.54 -9.71 -20.72
CA GLY A 234 6.34 -9.16 -20.08
C GLY A 234 6.35 -7.64 -19.95
N LEU A 235 7.51 -6.98 -20.18
CA LEU A 235 7.61 -5.52 -20.23
C LEU A 235 6.98 -4.99 -21.52
N THR A 236 6.05 -4.06 -21.36
CA THR A 236 5.54 -3.25 -22.48
C THR A 236 5.55 -1.77 -22.15
N MET A 237 5.61 -0.95 -23.19
CA MET A 237 5.40 0.49 -23.14
C MET A 237 4.41 0.84 -24.25
N SER A 238 3.23 1.34 -23.90
CA SER A 238 2.14 1.56 -24.84
C SER A 238 1.60 2.99 -24.76
N HIS A 239 1.42 3.60 -25.91
CA HIS A 239 0.60 4.80 -26.11
C HIS A 239 -0.78 4.46 -26.69
N VAL A 240 -1.05 3.17 -26.93
CA VAL A 240 -2.32 2.65 -27.42
C VAL A 240 -3.04 1.91 -26.29
N GLY A 241 -4.27 2.31 -25.99
CA GLY A 241 -5.11 1.70 -24.97
C GLY A 241 -4.78 2.09 -23.52
N PRO A 242 -5.52 1.53 -22.54
CA PRO A 242 -5.51 1.97 -21.14
C PRO A 242 -4.17 1.88 -20.42
N VAL A 243 -3.45 0.78 -20.59
CA VAL A 243 -2.30 0.41 -19.77
C VAL A 243 -1.02 0.97 -20.38
N ALA A 244 -0.38 1.91 -19.69
CA ALA A 244 0.86 2.52 -20.16
C ALA A 244 2.02 1.51 -20.18
N GLN A 245 2.06 0.61 -19.21
CA GLN A 245 3.08 -0.44 -19.13
C GLN A 245 2.52 -1.71 -18.49
N PHE A 246 2.80 -2.86 -19.12
CA PHE A 246 2.70 -4.16 -18.47
C PHE A 246 4.07 -4.64 -18.01
N HIS A 247 4.06 -5.48 -16.99
CA HIS A 247 5.21 -6.17 -16.42
C HIS A 247 4.80 -7.60 -16.06
N ASP A 248 5.75 -8.52 -16.11
CA ASP A 248 5.54 -9.88 -15.60
C ASP A 248 5.22 -9.85 -14.10
N HIS A 249 4.24 -10.64 -13.68
CA HIS A 249 3.81 -10.78 -12.30
C HIS A 249 3.76 -12.24 -11.82
N GLY A 250 4.47 -13.14 -12.51
CA GLY A 250 4.50 -14.55 -12.15
C GLY A 250 5.13 -14.84 -10.79
N SER A 251 4.84 -16.02 -10.25
CA SER A 251 5.38 -16.46 -8.96
C SER A 251 6.84 -16.92 -9.07
N ALA A 252 7.52 -16.95 -7.92
CA ALA A 252 8.90 -17.41 -7.79
C ALA A 252 9.09 -18.87 -8.24
N ASP A 253 8.10 -19.73 -7.98
CA ASP A 253 8.10 -21.14 -8.39
C ASP A 253 7.58 -21.37 -9.81
N HIS A 254 7.27 -20.28 -10.54
CA HIS A 254 6.77 -20.27 -11.91
C HIS A 254 5.44 -21.03 -12.13
N LYS A 255 4.70 -21.35 -11.06
CA LYS A 255 3.38 -21.98 -11.16
C LYS A 255 2.27 -20.99 -11.48
N THR A 256 2.42 -19.74 -11.06
CA THR A 256 1.47 -18.67 -11.36
C THR A 256 2.01 -17.83 -12.51
N ALA A 257 1.16 -17.60 -13.51
CA ALA A 257 1.45 -16.69 -14.62
C ALA A 257 0.50 -15.50 -14.56
N ALA A 258 1.06 -14.30 -14.40
CA ALA A 258 0.28 -13.09 -14.43
C ALA A 258 1.06 -11.93 -15.04
N LEU A 259 0.34 -10.93 -15.49
CA LEU A 259 0.83 -9.61 -15.85
C LEU A 259 0.22 -8.60 -14.89
N PHE A 260 0.94 -7.54 -14.61
CA PHE A 260 0.36 -6.36 -13.98
C PHE A 260 0.73 -5.12 -14.77
N GLY A 261 -0.04 -4.06 -14.61
CA GLY A 261 0.26 -2.80 -15.29
C GLY A 261 -0.37 -1.59 -14.63
N TRP A 262 0.07 -0.42 -15.06
CA TRP A 262 -0.49 0.86 -14.66
C TRP A 262 -1.32 1.46 -15.78
N ILE A 263 -2.53 1.86 -15.46
CA ILE A 263 -3.36 2.66 -16.36
C ILE A 263 -2.76 4.06 -16.43
N GLY A 264 -2.65 4.62 -17.63
CA GLY A 264 -2.07 5.96 -17.83
C GLY A 264 -2.78 7.03 -17.01
N ASP A 265 -2.04 7.94 -16.40
CA ASP A 265 -2.57 8.92 -15.43
C ASP A 265 -3.65 9.85 -16.01
N GLN A 266 -3.54 10.16 -17.30
CA GLN A 266 -4.49 11.02 -18.02
C GLN A 266 -5.45 10.23 -18.92
N HIS A 267 -5.46 8.89 -18.85
CA HIS A 267 -6.33 8.11 -19.71
C HIS A 267 -7.78 8.18 -19.19
N GLU A 268 -8.70 8.54 -20.08
CA GLU A 268 -10.14 8.67 -19.79
C GLU A 268 -10.79 7.40 -19.21
N CYS A 269 -10.18 6.23 -19.40
CA CYS A 269 -10.76 4.96 -18.99
C CYS A 269 -10.90 4.81 -17.47
N ARG A 270 -10.14 5.60 -16.72
CA ARG A 270 -10.25 5.69 -15.27
C ARG A 270 -11.68 6.05 -14.82
N GLY A 271 -12.43 6.79 -15.64
CA GLY A 271 -13.84 7.14 -15.39
C GLY A 271 -14.89 6.19 -15.99
N TRP A 272 -14.50 5.19 -16.79
CA TRP A 272 -15.46 4.26 -17.43
C TRP A 272 -16.10 3.28 -16.43
N HIS A 273 -17.03 2.43 -16.87
CA HIS A 273 -17.45 1.28 -16.07
C HIS A 273 -16.38 0.18 -16.07
N SER A 274 -16.29 -0.59 -14.98
CA SER A 274 -15.26 -1.63 -14.83
C SER A 274 -15.31 -2.69 -15.95
N ALA A 275 -16.50 -3.03 -16.45
CA ALA A 275 -16.66 -3.97 -17.57
C ALA A 275 -16.05 -3.45 -18.88
N GLU A 276 -16.23 -2.15 -19.17
CA GLU A 276 -15.69 -1.49 -20.37
C GLU A 276 -14.16 -1.40 -20.29
N ARG A 277 -13.63 -0.95 -19.14
CA ARG A 277 -12.19 -0.97 -18.86
C ARG A 277 -11.59 -2.35 -19.04
N ARG A 278 -12.19 -3.36 -18.41
CA ARG A 278 -11.73 -4.74 -18.48
C ARG A 278 -11.64 -5.21 -19.94
N SER A 279 -12.67 -4.93 -20.73
CA SER A 279 -12.69 -5.27 -22.16
C SER A 279 -11.53 -4.60 -22.92
N ALA A 280 -11.36 -3.28 -22.76
CA ALA A 280 -10.29 -2.53 -23.42
C ALA A 280 -8.89 -2.98 -23.00
N ILE A 281 -8.67 -3.27 -21.72
CA ILE A 281 -7.39 -3.76 -21.18
C ILE A 281 -7.07 -5.15 -21.74
N ILE A 282 -8.06 -6.05 -21.83
CA ILE A 282 -7.86 -7.39 -22.40
C ILE A 282 -7.57 -7.28 -23.90
N GLN A 283 -8.27 -6.42 -24.64
CA GLN A 283 -8.00 -6.19 -26.06
C GLN A 283 -6.58 -5.66 -26.28
N GLN A 284 -6.14 -4.72 -25.44
CA GLN A 284 -4.76 -4.24 -25.46
C GLN A 284 -3.76 -5.36 -25.15
N ALA A 285 -4.03 -6.20 -24.15
CA ALA A 285 -3.17 -7.35 -23.84
C ALA A 285 -3.11 -8.35 -25.02
N VAL A 286 -4.20 -8.56 -25.74
CA VAL A 286 -4.23 -9.37 -26.98
C VAL A 286 -3.36 -8.76 -28.07
N ARG A 287 -3.43 -7.44 -28.26
CA ARG A 287 -2.59 -6.72 -29.22
C ARG A 287 -1.09 -6.88 -28.91
N LEU A 288 -0.72 -6.77 -27.63
CA LEU A 288 0.68 -6.79 -27.19
C LEU A 288 1.26 -8.21 -27.07
N PHE A 289 0.46 -9.18 -26.59
CA PHE A 289 0.94 -10.52 -26.23
C PHE A 289 0.31 -11.65 -27.05
N GLY A 290 -0.61 -11.34 -27.97
CA GLY A 290 -1.30 -12.29 -28.85
C GLY A 290 -2.60 -12.85 -28.27
N THR A 291 -3.30 -13.66 -29.07
CA THR A 291 -4.67 -14.15 -28.79
C THR A 291 -4.82 -14.95 -27.49
N LYS A 292 -3.74 -15.56 -26.99
CA LYS A 292 -3.75 -16.25 -25.67
C LYS A 292 -4.06 -15.30 -24.49
N ALA A 293 -3.88 -13.99 -24.67
CA ALA A 293 -4.22 -12.99 -23.65
C ALA A 293 -5.74 -12.71 -23.55
N ALA A 294 -6.57 -13.22 -24.47
CA ALA A 294 -8.00 -12.91 -24.51
C ALA A 294 -8.80 -13.46 -23.32
N HIS A 295 -8.26 -14.45 -22.61
CA HIS A 295 -8.97 -15.20 -21.57
C HIS A 295 -8.16 -15.25 -20.27
N PRO A 296 -8.00 -14.13 -19.55
CA PRO A 296 -7.42 -14.17 -18.23
C PRO A 296 -8.29 -15.00 -17.29
N THR A 297 -7.67 -15.84 -16.49
CA THR A 297 -8.35 -16.62 -15.45
C THR A 297 -8.75 -15.74 -14.27
N HIS A 298 -8.01 -14.65 -14.04
CA HIS A 298 -8.32 -13.63 -13.06
C HIS A 298 -8.08 -12.22 -13.62
N TYR A 299 -8.96 -11.29 -13.25
CA TYR A 299 -8.83 -9.86 -13.52
C TYR A 299 -9.11 -9.12 -12.22
N ALA A 300 -8.21 -8.22 -11.84
CA ALA A 300 -8.48 -7.27 -10.77
C ALA A 300 -7.82 -5.92 -11.06
N GLU A 301 -8.49 -4.85 -10.65
CA GLU A 301 -8.01 -3.49 -10.76
C GLU A 301 -8.19 -2.74 -9.44
N CYS A 302 -7.34 -1.76 -9.17
CA CYS A 302 -7.51 -0.83 -8.07
C CYS A 302 -7.15 0.57 -8.56
N ASN A 303 -8.12 1.49 -8.48
CA ASN A 303 -7.86 2.91 -8.59
C ASN A 303 -7.55 3.45 -7.18
N TRP A 304 -6.29 3.80 -6.93
CA TRP A 304 -5.86 4.33 -5.63
C TRP A 304 -6.35 5.76 -5.39
N ALA A 305 -6.75 6.49 -6.44
CA ALA A 305 -7.33 7.82 -6.31
C ALA A 305 -8.72 7.80 -5.65
N ASP A 306 -9.47 6.70 -5.83
CA ASP A 306 -10.82 6.54 -5.28
C ASP A 306 -10.80 5.92 -3.88
N GLN A 307 -9.62 5.58 -3.35
CA GLN A 307 -9.48 5.01 -2.02
C GLN A 307 -9.57 6.11 -0.95
N PRO A 308 -10.53 6.04 0.00
CA PRO A 308 -10.79 7.13 0.93
C PRO A 308 -9.71 7.31 2.03
N PHE A 309 -8.79 6.34 2.18
CA PHE A 309 -7.77 6.31 3.23
C PHE A 309 -6.41 5.82 2.68
#